data_AF-A0A819Q4J5-F1
#
_entry.id   AF-A0A819Q4J5-F1
#
_cell.length_a   1.000
_cell.length_b   1.000
_cell.length_c   1.000
_cell.angle_alpha   90.00
_cell.angle_beta   90.00
_cell.angle_gamma   90.00
#
_symmetry.space_group_name_H-M   'P 1'
#
loop_
_entity.id
_entity.type
_entity.pdbx_description
1 polymer ?
#
loop_
_entity_poly.entity_id
_entity_poly.type
_entity_poly.pdbx_seq_one_letter_code
_entity_poly.pdbx_strand_id
1 'polypeptide(L)' 'MPDDLTRYLALGSLHDTNEKLFYRVAVEHTQEIMPLIYTPTVGLACQKYSLIFLKPK' A
#
# COMPACT_ATOMS: atom_id res chain seq x y z
N MET A 1 -9.68 -7.35 -12.31
CA MET A 1 -9.45 -7.07 -10.87
C MET A 1 -8.12 -6.35 -10.76
N PRO A 2 -8.01 -5.22 -10.03
CA PRO A 2 -6.71 -4.59 -9.83
C PRO A 2 -5.77 -5.59 -9.14
N ASP A 3 -4.50 -5.59 -9.53
CA ASP A 3 -3.46 -6.41 -8.92
C ASP A 3 -3.03 -5.83 -7.57
N ASP A 4 -2.43 -6.65 -6.71
CA ASP A 4 -2.10 -6.25 -5.33
C ASP A 4 -1.05 -5.13 -5.27
N LEU A 5 -0.19 -4.99 -6.29
CA LEU A 5 0.76 -3.89 -6.35
C LEU A 5 0.04 -2.56 -6.61
N THR A 6 -0.99 -2.56 -7.47
CA THR A 6 -1.83 -1.38 -7.69
C THR A 6 -2.56 -0.98 -6.40
N ARG A 7 -3.07 -1.94 -5.63
CA ARG A 7 -3.70 -1.65 -4.33
C ARG A 7 -2.70 -1.11 -3.31
N TYR A 8 -1.49 -1.66 -3.26
CA TYR A 8 -0.41 -1.15 -2.41
C TYR A 8 -0.07 0.31 -2.74
N LEU A 9 0.04 0.66 -4.03
CA LEU A 9 0.30 2.03 -4.47
C LEU A 9 -0.86 2.98 -4.11
N ALA A 10 -2.11 2.53 -4.24
CA ALA A 10 -3.28 3.32 -3.85
C ALA A 10 -3.31 3.59 -2.33
N LEU A 11 -3.01 2.57 -1.51
CA LEU A 11 -2.88 2.70 -0.06
C LEU A 11 -1.72 3.63 0.32
N GLY A 12 -0.58 3.54 -0.39
CA GLY A 12 0.54 4.46 -0.22
C GLY A 12 0.15 5.91 -0.52
N SER A 13 -0.56 6.15 -1.62
CA SER A 13 -1.08 7.48 -1.98
C SER A 13 -2.10 8.00 -0.96
N LEU A 14 -2.97 7.14 -0.43
CA LEU A 14 -3.90 7.49 0.62
C LEU A 14 -3.19 7.89 1.92
N HIS A 15 -2.15 7.14 2.31
CA HIS A 15 -1.32 7.48 3.47
C HIS A 15 -0.67 8.85 3.30
N ASP A 16 -0.13 9.15 2.12
CA ASP A 16 0.56 10.41 1.83
C ASP A 16 -0.38 11.62 1.74
N THR A 17 -1.67 11.40 1.45
CA THR A 17 -2.67 12.47 1.31
C THR A 17 -3.54 12.65 2.55
N ASN A 18 -3.89 11.56 3.24
CA ASN A 18 -4.72 11.57 4.44
C ASN A 18 -4.39 10.37 5.34
N GLU A 19 -3.34 10.53 6.13
CA GLU A 19 -2.85 9.54 7.08
C GLU A 19 -3.94 9.03 8.05
N LYS A 20 -4.83 9.91 8.55
CA LYS A 20 -5.91 9.51 9.46
C LYS A 20 -6.91 8.56 8.79
N LEU A 21 -7.27 8.84 7.53
CA LEU A 21 -8.16 7.98 6.77
C LEU A 21 -7.49 6.65 6.44
N PHE A 22 -6.19 6.67 6.10
CA PHE A 22 -5.41 5.44 5.91
C PHE A 22 -5.50 4.52 7.12
N TYR A 23 -5.21 5.02 8.33
CA TYR A 23 -5.25 4.19 9.54
C TYR A 23 -6.67 3.72 9.87
N ARG A 24 -7.69 4.55 9.67
CA ARG A 24 -9.08 4.13 9.84
C ARG A 24 -9.42 2.93 8.96
N VAL A 25 -9.10 3.04 7.66
CA VAL A 25 -9.37 1.98 6.67
C VAL A 25 -8.54 0.72 6.98
N ALA A 26 -7.27 0.88 7.36
CA ALA A 26 -6.39 -0.23 7.75
C ALA A 26 -6.91 -1.00 8.97
N VAL A 27 -7.51 -0.33 9.95
CA VAL A 27 -8.11 -0.96 11.14
C VAL A 27 -9.46 -1.59 10.80
N GLU A 28 -10.33 -0.92 10.04
CA GLU A 28 -11.64 -1.46 9.66
C GLU A 28 -11.52 -2.71 8.75
N HIS A 29 -10.48 -2.78 7.90
CA HIS A 29 -10.26 -3.86 6.93
C HIS A 29 -8.91 -4.57 7.12
N THR A 30 -8.49 -4.79 8.37
CA THR A 30 -7.15 -5.32 8.70
C THR A 30 -6.81 -6.61 7.97
N GLN A 31 -7.72 -7.58 7.89
CA GLN A 31 -7.43 -8.87 7.23
C GLN A 31 -7.12 -8.72 5.73
N GLU A 32 -7.75 -7.75 5.06
CA GLU A 32 -7.52 -7.48 3.63
C GLU A 32 -6.29 -6.60 3.40
N ILE A 33 -6.03 -5.65 4.29
CA ILE A 33 -4.97 -4.65 4.10
C ILE A 33 -3.60 -5.15 4.59
N MET A 34 -3.54 -5.93 5.66
CA MET A 34 -2.29 -6.46 6.19
C MET A 34 -1.41 -7.17 5.14
N PRO A 35 -1.95 -8.06 4.28
CA PRO A 35 -1.12 -8.70 3.26
C PRO A 35 -0.61 -7.73 2.18
N LEU A 36 -1.28 -6.60 1.98
CA LEU A 36 -0.87 -5.56 1.04
C LEU A 36 0.30 -4.74 1.58
N ILE A 37 0.27 -4.32 2.85
CA ILE A 37 1.26 -3.38 3.41
C ILE A 37 2.45 -4.03 4.10
N TYR A 38 2.42 -5.33 4.43
CA TYR A 38 3.48 -5.98 5.22
C TYR A 38 4.09 -7.24 4.59
N THR A 39 3.31 -8.23 4.14
CA THR A 39 3.81 -9.39 3.38
C THR A 39 2.62 -10.12 2.73
N PRO A 40 2.69 -10.57 1.47
CA PRO A 40 3.85 -10.64 0.58
C PRO A 40 4.07 -9.40 -0.31
N THR A 41 3.08 -8.52 -0.43
CA THR A 41 3.05 -7.46 -1.46
C THR A 41 4.13 -6.41 -1.31
N VAL A 42 4.54 -6.07 -0.07
CA VAL A 42 5.68 -5.15 0.14
C VAL A 42 6.97 -5.70 -0.48
N GLY A 43 7.18 -7.02 -0.46
CA GLY A 43 8.36 -7.64 -1.07
C GLY A 43 8.36 -7.48 -2.58
N LEU A 44 7.20 -7.64 -3.22
CA LEU A 44 7.01 -7.35 -4.64
C LEU A 44 7.24 -5.87 -4.95
N ALA A 45 6.77 -4.97 -4.09
CA ALA A 45 6.99 -3.54 -4.21
C ALA A 45 8.48 -3.18 -4.10
N CYS A 46 9.22 -3.81 -3.18
CA CYS A 46 10.68 -3.65 -3.08
C CYS A 46 11.40 -4.13 -4.35
N GLN A 47 11.03 -5.29 -4.91
CA GLN A 47 11.62 -5.80 -6.15
C GLN A 47 11.37 -4.86 -7.34
N LYS A 48 10.21 -4.19 -7.36
CA LYS A 48 9.81 -3.28 -8.43
C LYS A 48 10.04 -1.80 -8.08
N TYR A 49 10.77 -1.50 -7.00
CA TYR A 49 10.83 -0.15 -6.44
C TYR A 49 11.30 0.89 -7.46
N SER A 50 12.30 0.57 -8.27
CA SER A 50 12.81 1.44 -9.34
C SER A 50 11.75 1.79 -10.40
N LEU A 51 10.73 0.96 -10.60
CA LEU A 51 9.66 1.15 -11.58
C LEU A 51 8.45 1.89 -11.00
N ILE A 52 8.23 1.79 -9.69
CA ILE A 52 7.03 2.31 -9.01
C ILE A 52 7.33 3.49 -8.08
N PHE A 53 8.57 3.98 -8.08
CA PHE A 53 9.00 5.10 -7.25
C PHE A 53 8.22 6.37 -7.63
N LEU A 54 7.36 6.82 -6.73
CA LEU A 54 6.51 8.01 -6.93
C LEU A 54 7.02 9.23 -6.15
N LYS A 55 7.37 9.05 -4.88
CA LYS A 55 7.89 10.10 -4.00
C LYS A 55 8.88 9.52 -2.98
N PRO A 56 9.91 10.29 -2.59
CA PRO A 56 10.68 9.96 -1.40
C PRO A 56 9.77 10.09 -0.17
N LYS A 57 9.81 9.09 0.70
CA LYS A 57 9.13 9.07 2.01
C LYS A 57 10.13 9.41 3.11
#